data_AF-A0A1F9TDY7-F1
#
_entry.id   AF-A0A1F9TDY7-F1
#
_cell.length_a   1.000
_cell.length_b   1.000
_cell.length_c   1.000
_cell.angle_alpha   90.00
_cell.angle_beta   90.00
_cell.angle_gamma   90.00
#
_symmetry.space_group_name_H-M   'P 1'
#
loop_
_entity.id
_entity.type
_entity.pdbx_description
1 polymer ?
#
loop_
_entity_poly.entity_id
_entity_poly.type
_entity_poly.pdbx_seq_one_letter_code
_entity_poly.pdbx_strand_id
1 'polypeptide(L)'
;MKKLFLLLPLAALAGCGGYTSVRVKHRLPAAQAASRPALGALYLVIKPPPRAEEGELSSLAGALLGRNGPDMNFQALARRAAKALRQPGSRLCAWRVEKGAGGPSDFADRLNPSGLLVLTLGSPAVSRKMEERSAVQYDRKKQKQTVKSKVWAYSAALPAQVHLLAWPGEAVLDSWAEVFTVSEDRFDKSKEEPDWYADNEEKIFAKVAERLADRYAGRVVERLRPVFAVKKDEESEKAADLAWNGRWEEASAVWRARLPEGGWRDQLGLAVAAEVGRDYAAAEEAYRRAQALAAGDKAAKPVRWEEIYRDLERARALPEERKCDFSWFEVKTALLPFSDDTTSIDGPVLARQLVFAQLKEAGYSLLPLEETDERLRRRGFGDGGQLGAARPEDLASWLGAGRLVFGEITDYGEIMAGVYNRRMVKGGFRVWAPGEKELSFGESVVRVKTPKSLLGGLAGQLAKGLVERVRNKPLAYEAGVFSRQAAENLPAAAK
;
A
#
# COMPACT_ATOMS: atom_id res chain seq x y z
N MET A 1 9.28 44.97 16.27
CA MET A 1 10.19 44.44 17.31
C MET A 1 10.06 42.92 17.36
N LYS A 2 10.83 42.22 16.54
CA LYS A 2 10.95 40.75 16.56
C LYS A 2 11.90 40.41 17.70
N LYS A 3 11.43 39.67 18.71
CA LYS A 3 12.33 39.02 19.67
C LYS A 3 13.10 37.97 18.89
N LEU A 4 14.33 38.33 18.52
CA LEU A 4 15.34 37.43 18.02
C LEU A 4 15.63 36.44 19.16
N PHE A 5 14.96 35.30 19.15
CA PHE A 5 15.37 34.17 19.98
C PHE A 5 16.73 33.74 19.42
N LEU A 6 17.80 34.19 20.08
CA LEU A 6 19.12 33.61 19.95
C LEU A 6 19.01 32.13 20.31
N LEU A 7 18.83 31.29 19.29
CA LEU A 7 19.22 29.89 19.32
C LEU A 7 20.74 29.88 19.41
N LEU A 8 21.24 29.96 20.65
CA LEU A 8 22.61 29.62 20.98
C LEU A 8 22.91 28.21 20.46
N PRO A 9 23.99 27.99 19.71
CA PRO A 9 24.39 26.64 19.33
C PRO A 9 24.87 25.93 20.59
N LEU A 10 24.04 25.04 21.11
CA LEU A 10 24.38 24.06 22.15
C LEU A 10 25.50 23.07 21.71
N ALA A 11 26.11 23.28 20.54
CA ALA A 11 27.24 22.52 20.02
C ALA A 11 28.60 22.87 20.69
N ALA A 12 28.70 24.00 21.41
CA ALA A 12 29.96 24.42 22.03
C ALA A 12 30.27 23.77 23.40
N LEU A 13 29.39 22.89 23.90
CA LEU A 13 29.64 22.07 25.09
C LEU A 13 30.03 20.61 24.72
N ALA A 14 30.47 20.37 23.48
CA ALA A 14 31.15 19.14 23.11
C ALA A 14 32.53 19.11 23.78
N GLY A 15 32.62 18.36 24.88
CA GLY A 15 33.87 18.17 25.61
C GLY A 15 35.02 17.72 24.69
N CYS A 16 36.25 17.98 25.13
CA CYS A 16 37.52 17.82 24.41
C CYS A 16 37.88 16.39 23.92
N GLY A 17 36.92 15.49 23.68
CA GLY A 17 37.15 14.20 23.06
C GLY A 17 37.35 14.39 21.55
N GLY A 18 38.48 13.92 21.01
CA GLY A 18 38.78 13.90 19.57
C GLY A 18 37.92 12.90 18.80
N TYR A 19 36.60 13.05 18.84
CA TYR A 19 35.67 12.24 18.05
C TYR A 19 34.64 13.10 17.34
N THR A 20 34.32 12.68 16.12
CA THR A 20 33.27 13.22 15.28
C THR A 20 32.19 12.14 15.13
N SER A 21 30.91 12.52 15.11
CA SER A 21 29.82 11.54 15.00
C SER A 21 29.23 11.52 13.60
N VAL A 22 29.37 10.41 12.87
CA VAL A 22 28.75 10.26 11.55
C VAL A 22 27.33 9.71 11.66
N ARG A 23 26.48 10.04 10.70
CA ARG A 23 25.10 9.52 10.64
C ARG A 23 25.08 8.22 9.85
N VAL A 24 24.71 7.14 10.52
CA VAL A 24 24.45 5.83 9.90
C VAL A 24 22.95 5.59 9.88
N LYS A 25 22.42 5.27 8.71
CA LYS A 25 20.98 5.03 8.53
C LYS A 25 20.69 3.53 8.66
N HIS A 26 19.99 3.16 9.72
CA HIS A 26 19.47 1.80 9.89
C HIS A 26 18.01 1.74 9.45
N ARG A 27 17.60 0.56 8.99
CA ARG A 27 16.18 0.24 8.84
C ARG A 27 15.84 -0.82 9.85
N LEU A 28 15.11 -0.41 10.88
CA LEU A 28 14.80 -1.27 12.01
C LEU A 28 13.29 -1.54 11.98
N PRO A 29 12.84 -2.73 11.54
CA PRO A 29 11.44 -3.12 11.65
C PRO A 29 11.03 -3.19 13.13
N ALA A 30 9.82 -2.72 13.43
CA ALA A 30 9.23 -2.89 14.74
C ALA A 30 8.65 -4.30 14.94
N ALA A 31 8.49 -5.06 13.85
CA ALA A 31 8.02 -6.43 13.87
C ALA A 31 9.00 -7.37 14.59
N GLN A 32 8.45 -8.43 15.18
CA GLN A 32 9.22 -9.42 15.93
C GLN A 32 10.16 -10.20 15.02
N ALA A 33 11.27 -10.72 15.54
CA ALA A 33 12.23 -11.48 14.73
C ALA A 33 11.59 -12.67 14.02
N ALA A 34 10.64 -13.35 14.68
CA ALA A 34 9.90 -14.49 14.13
C ALA A 34 9.07 -14.16 12.89
N SER A 35 8.63 -12.91 12.72
CA SER A 35 7.76 -12.53 11.60
C SER A 35 8.52 -12.20 10.32
N ARG A 36 9.84 -12.04 10.40
CA ARG A 36 10.67 -11.53 9.32
C ARG A 36 10.69 -12.42 8.08
N PRO A 37 10.85 -13.75 8.17
CA PRO A 37 10.83 -14.60 6.98
C PRO A 37 9.55 -14.43 6.14
N ALA A 38 8.42 -14.14 6.79
CA ALA A 38 7.14 -13.95 6.10
C ALA A 38 7.06 -12.65 5.29
N LEU A 39 7.90 -11.65 5.57
CA LEU A 39 7.85 -10.34 4.92
C LEU A 39 8.50 -10.30 3.52
N GLY A 40 9.37 -11.26 3.20
CA GLY A 40 10.19 -11.24 1.98
C GLY A 40 9.37 -11.18 0.68
N ALA A 41 8.22 -11.85 0.64
CA ALA A 41 7.24 -11.85 -0.44
C ALA A 41 5.82 -11.94 0.14
N LEU A 42 5.17 -10.79 0.33
CA LEU A 42 3.84 -10.68 0.91
C LEU A 42 2.73 -10.80 -0.13
N TYR A 43 1.62 -11.39 0.28
CA TYR A 43 0.33 -11.31 -0.38
C TYR A 43 -0.67 -10.56 0.51
N LEU A 44 -1.19 -9.42 0.03
CA LEU A 44 -2.14 -8.59 0.80
C LEU A 44 -3.57 -9.01 0.50
N VAL A 45 -4.32 -9.38 1.54
CA VAL A 45 -5.75 -9.68 1.45
C VAL A 45 -6.50 -8.60 2.19
N ILE A 46 -7.33 -7.83 1.48
CA ILE A 46 -8.18 -6.80 2.07
C ILE A 46 -9.57 -7.40 2.29
N LYS A 47 -10.01 -7.48 3.54
CA LYS A 47 -11.39 -7.86 3.89
C LYS A 47 -12.19 -6.58 4.12
N PRO A 48 -13.12 -6.20 3.23
CA PRO A 48 -13.92 -5.00 3.42
C PRO A 48 -14.93 -5.21 4.56
N PRO A 49 -15.56 -4.14 5.07
CA PRO A 49 -16.63 -4.28 6.03
C PRO A 49 -17.74 -5.15 5.44
N PRO A 50 -18.41 -5.98 6.28
CA PRO A 50 -19.52 -6.80 5.81
C PRO A 50 -20.59 -5.89 5.20
N ARG A 51 -20.98 -6.18 3.96
CA ARG A 51 -22.16 -5.54 3.38
C ARG A 51 -23.36 -6.07 4.16
N ALA A 52 -24.26 -5.16 4.58
CA ALA A 52 -25.55 -5.59 5.14
C ALA A 52 -26.19 -6.55 4.13
N GLU A 53 -26.64 -7.72 4.58
CA GLU A 53 -27.18 -8.77 3.72
C GLU A 53 -28.13 -8.17 2.67
N GLU A 54 -27.87 -8.47 1.40
CA GLU A 54 -28.59 -7.92 0.25
C GLU A 54 -29.98 -8.56 0.10
N GLY A 55 -30.85 -8.38 1.09
CA GLY A 55 -32.27 -8.33 0.81
C GLY A 55 -32.55 -7.11 -0.08
N GLU A 56 -33.44 -7.22 -1.07
CA GLU A 56 -33.81 -6.08 -1.92
C GLU A 56 -34.32 -4.89 -1.10
N LEU A 57 -34.96 -5.17 0.04
CA LEU A 57 -35.47 -4.18 0.98
C LEU A 57 -34.39 -3.63 1.93
N SER A 58 -33.41 -4.43 2.35
CA SER A 58 -32.35 -4.00 3.27
C SER A 58 -31.27 -3.18 2.56
N SER A 59 -30.92 -3.52 1.33
CA SER A 59 -30.02 -2.73 0.48
C SER A 59 -30.62 -1.35 0.15
N LEU A 60 -31.94 -1.31 -0.09
CA LEU A 60 -32.70 -0.09 -0.28
C LEU A 60 -32.77 0.75 1.00
N ALA A 61 -33.11 0.15 2.14
CA ALA A 61 -33.13 0.83 3.43
C ALA A 61 -31.74 1.35 3.82
N GLY A 62 -30.67 0.59 3.55
CA GLY A 62 -29.29 1.01 3.79
C GLY A 62 -28.89 2.21 2.94
N ALA A 63 -29.27 2.21 1.65
CA ALA A 63 -29.04 3.34 0.75
C ALA A 63 -29.87 4.58 1.12
N LEU A 64 -31.12 4.41 1.55
CA LEU A 64 -32.02 5.51 1.93
C LEU A 64 -31.66 6.11 3.30
N LEU A 65 -31.21 5.28 4.25
CA LEU A 65 -30.84 5.72 5.60
C LEU A 65 -29.38 6.20 5.68
N GLY A 66 -28.65 6.24 4.56
CA GLY A 66 -27.23 6.60 4.54
C GLY A 66 -26.35 5.68 5.40
N ARG A 67 -26.79 4.44 5.64
CA ARG A 67 -26.09 3.47 6.49
C ARG A 67 -24.94 2.78 5.77
N ASN A 68 -24.98 2.78 4.44
CA ASN A 68 -23.84 2.37 3.63
C ASN A 68 -22.84 3.53 3.68
N GLY A 69 -21.76 3.35 4.45
CA GLY A 69 -20.65 4.31 4.47
C GLY A 69 -20.12 4.58 3.06
N PRO A 70 -19.28 5.62 2.89
CA PRO A 70 -18.71 5.93 1.58
C PRO A 70 -18.00 4.70 0.98
N ASP A 71 -18.17 4.51 -0.33
CA ASP A 71 -17.44 3.49 -1.08
C ASP A 71 -15.93 3.69 -0.91
N MET A 72 -15.22 2.59 -0.73
CA MET A 72 -13.76 2.61 -0.60
C MET A 72 -13.06 2.20 -1.90
N ASN A 73 -11.97 2.88 -2.22
CA ASN A 73 -11.09 2.52 -3.34
C ASN A 73 -9.96 1.58 -2.87
N PHE A 74 -10.25 0.28 -2.75
CA PHE A 74 -9.28 -0.69 -2.24
C PHE A 74 -8.03 -0.81 -3.11
N GLN A 75 -8.15 -0.62 -4.43
CA GLN A 75 -7.01 -0.52 -5.33
C GLN A 75 -6.04 0.60 -4.94
N ALA A 76 -6.55 1.79 -4.57
CA ALA A 76 -5.71 2.90 -4.13
C ALA A 76 -5.00 2.59 -2.80
N LEU A 77 -5.71 1.97 -1.86
CA LEU A 77 -5.14 1.51 -0.59
C LEU A 77 -4.02 0.48 -0.83
N ALA A 78 -4.28 -0.54 -1.66
CA ALA A 78 -3.31 -1.58 -1.96
C ALA A 78 -2.05 -1.04 -2.66
N ARG A 79 -2.19 -0.09 -3.60
CA ARG A 79 -1.04 0.58 -4.23
C ARG A 79 -0.20 1.36 -3.23
N ARG A 80 -0.84 2.07 -2.29
CA ARG A 80 -0.12 2.79 -1.24
C ARG A 80 0.60 1.83 -0.31
N ALA A 81 -0.06 0.74 0.10
CA ALA A 81 0.56 -0.33 0.87
C ALA A 81 1.75 -0.96 0.13
N ALA A 82 1.60 -1.28 -1.16
CA ALA A 82 2.68 -1.82 -2.00
C ALA A 82 3.88 -0.88 -2.05
N LYS A 83 3.64 0.42 -2.30
CA LYS A 83 4.69 1.44 -2.34
C LYS A 83 5.40 1.58 -0.99
N ALA A 84 4.63 1.58 0.09
CA ALA A 84 5.16 1.75 1.45
C ALA A 84 5.99 0.52 1.87
N LEU A 85 5.55 -0.68 1.50
CA LEU A 85 6.22 -1.95 1.80
C LEU A 85 7.31 -2.34 0.82
N ARG A 86 7.53 -1.61 -0.29
CA ARG A 86 8.63 -1.88 -1.26
C ARG A 86 9.97 -1.39 -0.72
N GLN A 87 10.53 -2.12 0.25
CA GLN A 87 11.79 -1.80 0.93
C GLN A 87 12.65 -3.07 1.08
N PRO A 88 13.97 -3.00 1.34
CA PRO A 88 14.76 -4.20 1.60
C PRO A 88 14.20 -5.00 2.78
N GLY A 89 13.97 -6.30 2.57
CA GLY A 89 13.41 -7.21 3.57
C GLY A 89 11.88 -7.24 3.64
N SER A 90 11.17 -6.41 2.87
CA SER A 90 9.73 -6.53 2.70
C SER A 90 9.30 -6.24 1.27
N ARG A 91 8.40 -7.03 0.72
CA ARG A 91 7.87 -6.73 -0.61
C ARG A 91 6.45 -7.23 -0.74
N LEU A 92 5.54 -6.36 -1.17
CA LEU A 92 4.23 -6.80 -1.59
C LEU A 92 4.31 -7.30 -3.03
N CYS A 93 3.91 -8.55 -3.28
CA CYS A 93 3.95 -9.18 -4.60
C CYS A 93 2.61 -9.10 -5.31
N ALA A 94 1.53 -9.31 -4.57
CA ALA A 94 0.17 -9.26 -5.07
C ALA A 94 -0.79 -8.79 -3.97
N TRP A 95 -1.99 -8.41 -4.38
CA TRP A 95 -3.08 -8.09 -3.45
C TRP A 95 -4.43 -8.52 -4.01
N ARG A 96 -5.45 -8.68 -3.16
CA ARG A 96 -6.85 -8.82 -3.58
C ARG A 96 -7.80 -8.25 -2.52
N VAL A 97 -9.07 -8.17 -2.86
CA VAL A 97 -10.19 -7.96 -1.95
C VAL A 97 -10.95 -9.27 -1.78
N GLU A 98 -11.16 -9.70 -0.54
CA GLU A 98 -11.91 -10.91 -0.20
C GLU A 98 -13.28 -10.49 0.36
N LYS A 99 -14.34 -10.57 -0.46
CA LYS A 99 -15.69 -10.10 -0.10
C LYS A 99 -16.62 -11.20 0.42
N GLY A 100 -16.23 -12.47 0.30
CA GLY A 100 -17.04 -13.64 0.65
C GLY A 100 -16.50 -14.39 1.86
N ALA A 101 -17.01 -15.60 2.08
CA ALA A 101 -16.56 -16.50 3.15
C ALA A 101 -15.23 -17.24 2.84
N GLY A 102 -14.44 -16.71 1.89
CA GLY A 102 -13.18 -17.32 1.48
C GLY A 102 -12.12 -17.30 2.58
N GLY A 103 -11.12 -18.16 2.46
CA GLY A 103 -9.94 -18.08 3.32
C GLY A 103 -9.00 -16.99 2.79
N PRO A 104 -8.15 -16.37 3.62
CA PRO A 104 -7.12 -15.45 3.12
C PRO A 104 -6.16 -16.15 2.11
N SER A 105 -6.07 -17.47 2.16
CA SER A 105 -5.18 -18.30 1.35
C SER A 105 -5.71 -18.75 -0.01
N ASP A 106 -6.93 -18.39 -0.44
CA ASP A 106 -7.56 -18.92 -1.68
C ASP A 106 -6.70 -18.76 -2.98
N PHE A 107 -5.65 -17.94 -2.95
CA PHE A 107 -4.65 -17.81 -4.03
C PHE A 107 -3.20 -17.91 -3.57
N ALA A 108 -2.94 -18.19 -2.29
CA ALA A 108 -1.59 -18.20 -1.75
C ALA A 108 -0.73 -19.29 -2.42
N ASP A 109 -1.26 -20.49 -2.65
CA ASP A 109 -0.52 -21.54 -3.37
C ASP A 109 -0.07 -21.10 -4.77
N ARG A 110 -0.91 -20.33 -5.48
CA ARG A 110 -0.66 -19.85 -6.86
C ARG A 110 0.35 -18.72 -6.92
N LEU A 111 0.51 -17.97 -5.82
CA LEU A 111 1.38 -16.80 -5.71
C LEU A 111 2.67 -17.11 -4.94
N ASN A 112 2.72 -18.28 -4.27
CA ASN A 112 3.83 -18.77 -3.46
C ASN A 112 4.47 -17.68 -2.55
N PRO A 113 3.68 -16.93 -1.77
CA PRO A 113 4.22 -15.88 -0.90
C PRO A 113 5.04 -16.51 0.23
N SER A 114 5.81 -15.70 0.95
CA SER A 114 6.36 -16.09 2.26
C SER A 114 5.38 -15.79 3.40
N GLY A 115 4.42 -14.89 3.18
CA GLY A 115 3.47 -14.49 4.21
C GLY A 115 2.22 -13.83 3.65
N LEU A 116 1.14 -13.89 4.44
CA LEU A 116 -0.13 -13.26 4.13
C LEU A 116 -0.32 -12.05 5.05
N LEU A 117 -0.55 -10.89 4.47
CA LEU A 117 -0.93 -9.68 5.20
C LEU A 117 -2.43 -9.49 5.05
N VAL A 118 -3.20 -9.78 6.08
CA VAL A 118 -4.66 -9.65 6.07
C VAL A 118 -5.05 -8.33 6.71
N LEU A 119 -5.77 -7.48 5.97
CA LEU A 119 -6.25 -6.18 6.39
C LEU A 119 -7.78 -6.19 6.41
N THR A 120 -8.37 -6.36 7.59
CA THR A 120 -9.81 -6.30 7.81
C THR A 120 -10.23 -4.88 8.14
N LEU A 121 -11.10 -4.30 7.32
CA LEU A 121 -11.53 -2.91 7.43
C LEU A 121 -12.94 -2.82 8.02
N GLY A 122 -13.13 -1.90 8.96
CA GLY A 122 -14.46 -1.49 9.42
C GLY A 122 -15.10 -0.47 8.47
N SER A 123 -16.39 -0.19 8.67
CA SER A 123 -17.07 0.87 7.94
C SER A 123 -16.50 2.23 8.35
N PRO A 124 -16.10 3.10 7.39
CA PRO A 124 -15.61 4.43 7.73
C PRO A 124 -16.72 5.27 8.38
N ALA A 125 -16.42 5.86 9.53
CA ALA A 125 -17.29 6.81 10.21
C ALA A 125 -16.88 8.23 9.81
N VAL A 126 -17.76 8.92 9.09
CA VAL A 126 -17.55 10.31 8.65
C VAL A 126 -18.47 11.23 9.45
N SER A 127 -17.94 12.36 9.90
CA SER A 127 -18.74 13.36 10.62
C SER A 127 -18.37 14.78 10.23
N ARG A 128 -19.37 15.66 10.23
CA ARG A 128 -19.27 17.10 10.04
C ARG A 128 -19.95 17.81 11.20
N LYS A 129 -19.18 18.55 12.00
CA LYS A 129 -19.69 19.32 13.16
C LYS A 129 -19.32 20.79 13.05
N MET A 130 -20.24 21.68 13.43
CA MET A 130 -19.96 23.10 13.55
C MET A 130 -19.40 23.38 14.95
N GLU A 131 -18.21 23.96 15.02
CA GLU A 131 -17.53 24.33 16.26
C GLU A 131 -17.28 25.84 16.29
N GLU A 132 -17.39 26.45 17.46
CA GLU A 132 -16.91 27.81 17.68
C GLU A 132 -15.47 27.75 18.23
N ARG A 133 -14.51 28.24 17.44
CA ARG A 133 -13.11 28.32 17.85
C ARG A 133 -12.72 29.77 18.11
N SER A 134 -12.07 30.00 19.25
CA SER A 134 -11.52 31.31 19.63
C SER A 134 -10.03 31.36 19.29
N ALA A 135 -9.66 32.29 18.41
CA ALA A 135 -8.27 32.59 18.11
C ALA A 135 -7.89 33.94 18.73
N VAL A 136 -6.74 33.98 19.41
CA VAL A 136 -6.18 35.22 19.90
C VAL A 136 -5.43 35.89 18.75
N GLN A 137 -5.92 37.05 18.31
CA GLN A 137 -5.24 37.91 17.36
C GLN A 137 -4.75 39.17 18.07
N TYR A 138 -3.57 39.64 17.72
CA TYR A 138 -3.04 40.91 18.19
C TYR A 138 -3.34 41.97 17.14
N ASP A 139 -4.02 43.04 17.53
CA ASP A 139 -4.29 44.15 16.61
C ASP A 139 -2.99 44.93 16.29
N ARG A 140 -3.09 45.95 15.42
CA ARG A 140 -1.95 46.80 15.05
C ARG A 140 -1.34 47.54 16.26
N LYS A 141 -2.08 47.69 17.36
CA LYS A 141 -1.64 48.29 18.63
C LYS A 141 -1.09 47.25 19.61
N LYS A 142 -0.94 45.98 19.19
CA LYS A 142 -0.57 44.82 20.03
C LYS A 142 -1.55 44.54 21.16
N GLN A 143 -2.80 44.99 21.06
CA GLN A 143 -3.84 44.62 22.01
C GLN A 143 -4.36 43.23 21.65
N LYS A 144 -4.52 42.39 22.68
CA LYS A 144 -5.01 41.01 22.56
C LYS A 144 -6.52 41.05 22.30
N GLN A 145 -6.95 40.64 21.11
CA GLN A 145 -8.35 40.46 20.77
C GLN A 145 -8.64 38.97 20.59
N THR A 146 -9.74 38.49 21.16
CA THR A 146 -10.18 37.11 20.96
C THR A 146 -11.27 37.10 19.89
N VAL A 147 -10.95 36.57 18.72
CA VAL A 147 -11.89 36.45 17.61
C VAL A 147 -12.51 35.06 17.68
N LYS A 148 -13.83 34.99 17.85
CA LYS A 148 -14.60 33.74 17.71
C LYS A 148 -14.94 33.54 16.24
N SER A 149 -14.61 32.38 15.71
CA SER A 149 -14.94 31.98 14.35
C SER A 149 -15.71 30.66 14.37
N LYS A 150 -16.77 30.57 13.56
CA LYS A 150 -17.48 29.31 13.32
C LYS A 150 -16.71 28.53 12.26
N VAL A 151 -16.33 27.30 12.59
CA VAL A 151 -15.59 26.40 11.73
C VAL A 151 -16.36 25.09 11.63
N TRP A 152 -16.44 24.54 10.44
CA TRP A 152 -16.93 23.18 10.22
C TRP A 152 -15.75 22.22 10.35
N ALA A 153 -15.73 21.43 11.42
CA ALA A 153 -14.78 20.36 11.63
C ALA A 153 -15.30 19.10 10.94
N TYR A 154 -14.63 18.70 9.87
CA TYR A 154 -14.84 17.43 9.20
C TYR A 154 -13.88 16.40 9.78
N SER A 155 -14.36 15.18 9.99
CA SER A 155 -13.51 14.07 10.38
C SER A 155 -13.97 12.76 9.75
N ALA A 156 -13.01 11.88 9.49
CA ALA A 156 -13.27 10.50 9.12
C ALA A 156 -12.39 9.57 9.96
N ALA A 157 -12.95 8.45 10.37
CA ALA A 157 -12.29 7.40 11.12
C ALA A 157 -12.49 6.06 10.41
N LEU A 158 -11.39 5.35 10.15
CA LEU A 158 -11.39 4.01 9.54
C LEU A 158 -10.80 3.01 10.54
N PRO A 159 -11.63 2.19 11.20
CA PRO A 159 -11.14 1.06 11.98
C PRO A 159 -10.50 0.04 11.06
N ALA A 160 -9.34 -0.50 11.45
CA ALA A 160 -8.74 -1.62 10.75
C ALA A 160 -8.09 -2.60 11.72
N GLN A 161 -8.12 -3.88 11.36
CA GLN A 161 -7.43 -4.97 12.02
C GLN A 161 -6.45 -5.60 11.03
N VAL A 162 -5.23 -5.82 11.48
CA VAL A 162 -4.14 -6.33 10.64
C VAL A 162 -3.60 -7.62 11.25
N HIS A 163 -3.53 -8.65 10.43
CA HIS A 163 -2.85 -9.90 10.75
C HIS A 163 -1.71 -10.15 9.77
N LEU A 164 -0.56 -10.55 10.29
CA LEU A 164 0.51 -11.13 9.48
C LEU A 164 0.55 -12.62 9.76
N LEU A 165 0.37 -13.43 8.73
CA LEU A 165 0.35 -14.89 8.80
C LEU A 165 1.58 -15.47 8.09
N ALA A 166 2.14 -16.53 8.65
CA ALA A 166 3.15 -17.34 7.97
C ALA A 166 2.53 -18.09 6.79
N TRP A 167 3.31 -18.28 5.72
CA TRP A 167 2.93 -19.19 4.65
C TRP A 167 4.07 -20.18 4.35
N PRO A 168 3.80 -21.49 4.23
CA PRO A 168 2.49 -22.17 4.41
C PRO A 168 2.05 -22.28 5.88
N GLY A 169 0.79 -22.62 6.12
CA GLY A 169 0.25 -23.01 7.43
C GLY A 169 -0.49 -21.92 8.23
N GLU A 170 -0.49 -20.67 7.75
CA GLU A 170 -1.31 -19.56 8.28
C GLU A 170 -1.14 -19.24 9.78
N ALA A 171 -0.01 -19.62 10.38
CA ALA A 171 0.27 -19.28 11.77
C ALA A 171 0.33 -17.75 11.96
N VAL A 172 -0.40 -17.22 12.96
CA VAL A 172 -0.44 -15.79 13.25
C VAL A 172 0.91 -15.35 13.83
N LEU A 173 1.65 -14.51 13.10
CA LEU A 173 2.95 -13.99 13.48
C LEU A 173 2.86 -12.60 14.13
N ASP A 174 1.88 -11.80 13.72
CA ASP A 174 1.58 -10.49 14.33
C ASP A 174 0.09 -10.18 14.18
N SER A 175 -0.46 -9.43 15.13
CA SER A 175 -1.87 -9.03 15.13
C SER A 175 -2.04 -7.71 15.87
N TRP A 176 -2.67 -6.73 15.23
CA TRP A 176 -2.97 -5.44 15.84
C TRP A 176 -4.20 -4.79 15.22
N ALA A 177 -4.78 -3.83 15.94
CA ALA A 177 -5.91 -3.05 15.47
C ALA A 177 -5.67 -1.57 15.75
N GLU A 178 -6.16 -0.70 14.86
CA GLU A 178 -6.00 0.75 14.98
C GLU A 178 -7.17 1.46 14.29
N VAL A 179 -7.47 2.69 14.75
CA VAL A 179 -8.47 3.56 14.12
C VAL A 179 -7.73 4.72 13.45
N PHE A 180 -7.75 4.75 12.12
CA PHE A 180 -7.07 5.77 11.34
C PHE A 180 -7.97 6.98 11.15
N THR A 181 -7.53 8.15 11.62
CA THR A 181 -8.34 9.37 11.58
C THR A 181 -7.75 10.44 10.67
N VAL A 182 -8.59 11.17 9.96
CA VAL A 182 -8.24 12.43 9.27
C VAL A 182 -9.27 13.47 9.66
N SER A 183 -8.81 14.69 9.91
CA SER A 183 -9.67 15.83 10.24
C SER A 183 -9.25 17.06 9.46
N GLU A 184 -10.22 17.86 9.07
CA GLU A 184 -10.02 19.13 8.36
C GLU A 184 -11.01 20.17 8.84
N ASP A 185 -10.50 21.35 9.16
CA ASP A 185 -11.30 22.52 9.52
C ASP A 185 -11.59 23.34 8.27
N ARG A 186 -12.85 23.71 8.06
CA ARG A 186 -13.27 24.56 6.94
C ARG A 186 -14.17 25.69 7.40
N PHE A 187 -14.00 26.86 6.79
CA PHE A 187 -14.85 28.02 7.03
C PHE A 187 -16.16 27.97 6.23
N ASP A 188 -16.25 27.08 5.24
CA ASP A 188 -17.41 26.92 4.37
C ASP A 188 -18.11 25.55 4.55
N LYS A 189 -19.43 25.55 4.41
CA LYS A 189 -20.26 24.34 4.39
C LYS A 189 -20.49 23.85 2.95
N SER A 190 -19.46 23.90 2.10
CA SER A 190 -19.63 23.67 0.66
C SER A 190 -19.63 22.19 0.27
N LYS A 191 -19.23 21.27 1.15
CA LYS A 191 -19.19 19.83 0.86
C LYS A 191 -20.05 19.04 1.83
N GLU A 192 -20.69 18.01 1.29
CA GLU A 192 -21.31 16.95 2.09
C GLU A 192 -20.25 15.95 2.57
N GLU A 193 -20.58 15.19 3.62
CA GLU A 193 -19.65 14.25 4.25
C GLU A 193 -19.06 13.22 3.26
N PRO A 194 -19.84 12.58 2.36
CA PRO A 194 -19.29 11.62 1.40
C PRO A 194 -18.34 12.26 0.39
N ASP A 195 -18.64 13.48 -0.07
CA ASP A 195 -17.78 14.22 -1.00
C ASP A 195 -16.45 14.59 -0.33
N TRP A 196 -16.53 15.09 0.91
CA TRP A 196 -15.33 15.41 1.68
C TRP A 196 -14.49 14.15 1.96
N TYR A 197 -15.13 13.02 2.27
CA TYR A 197 -14.42 11.75 2.45
C TYR A 197 -13.72 11.33 1.16
N ALA A 198 -14.39 11.36 0.00
CA ALA A 198 -13.79 10.98 -1.27
C ALA A 198 -12.51 11.79 -1.58
N ASP A 199 -12.50 13.09 -1.26
CA ASP A 199 -11.33 13.96 -1.45
C ASP A 199 -10.19 13.69 -0.44
N ASN A 200 -10.50 13.05 0.70
CA ASN A 200 -9.57 12.83 1.80
C ASN A 200 -9.26 11.35 2.05
N GLU A 201 -9.89 10.42 1.34
CA GLU A 201 -9.72 8.97 1.46
C GLU A 201 -8.24 8.60 1.33
N GLU A 202 -7.58 9.18 0.32
CA GLU A 202 -6.16 8.98 0.10
C GLU A 202 -5.31 9.33 1.34
N LYS A 203 -5.65 10.39 2.08
CA LYS A 203 -4.92 10.77 3.30
C LYS A 203 -5.06 9.70 4.38
N ILE A 204 -6.24 9.10 4.53
CA ILE A 204 -6.46 7.98 5.45
C ILE A 204 -5.64 6.77 5.02
N PHE A 205 -5.69 6.40 3.73
CA PHE A 205 -4.89 5.29 3.20
C PHE A 205 -3.37 5.52 3.31
N ALA A 206 -2.90 6.77 3.23
CA ALA A 206 -1.52 7.11 3.54
C ALA A 206 -1.15 6.74 4.97
N LYS A 207 -2.01 7.07 5.95
CA LYS A 207 -1.78 6.73 7.35
C LYS A 207 -1.76 5.22 7.58
N VAL A 208 -2.66 4.47 6.93
CA VAL A 208 -2.64 2.99 6.97
C VAL A 208 -1.33 2.45 6.41
N ALA A 209 -0.91 2.92 5.23
CA ALA A 209 0.30 2.47 4.56
C ALA A 209 1.59 2.84 5.33
N GLU A 210 1.65 4.05 5.90
CA GLU A 210 2.75 4.50 6.76
C GLU A 210 2.85 3.61 8.00
N ARG A 211 1.71 3.30 8.64
CA ARG A 211 1.68 2.42 9.81
C ARG A 211 2.13 0.99 9.47
N LEU A 212 1.72 0.46 8.33
CA LEU A 212 2.19 -0.83 7.81
C LEU A 212 3.70 -0.83 7.55
N ALA A 213 4.23 0.21 6.90
CA ALA A 213 5.66 0.35 6.65
C ALA A 213 6.46 0.48 7.95
N ASP A 214 6.02 1.32 8.87
CA ASP A 214 6.64 1.47 10.19
C ASP A 214 6.74 0.14 10.93
N ARG A 215 5.68 -0.66 10.87
CA ARG A 215 5.61 -1.96 11.53
C ARG A 215 6.52 -2.98 10.85
N TYR A 216 6.38 -3.14 9.53
CA TYR A 216 6.94 -4.29 8.80
C TYR A 216 8.15 -3.96 7.92
N ALA A 217 8.16 -2.81 7.23
CA ALA A 217 9.31 -2.38 6.41
C ALA A 217 10.40 -1.68 7.23
N GLY A 218 10.05 -1.27 8.46
CA GLY A 218 10.91 -0.58 9.41
C GLY A 218 11.10 0.89 9.14
N ARG A 219 11.33 1.62 10.23
CA ARG A 219 11.66 3.05 10.17
C ARG A 219 13.12 3.23 9.84
N VAL A 220 13.41 4.24 9.02
CA VAL A 220 14.78 4.73 8.89
C VAL A 220 15.15 5.42 10.20
N VAL A 221 16.00 4.78 10.97
CA VAL A 221 16.55 5.33 12.21
C VAL A 221 17.95 5.84 11.92
N GLU A 222 18.16 7.13 12.11
CA GLU A 222 19.51 7.71 12.06
C GLU A 222 20.21 7.45 13.39
N ARG A 223 21.36 6.78 13.32
CA ARG A 223 22.26 6.54 14.45
C ARG A 223 23.49 7.41 14.29
N LEU A 224 23.95 7.97 15.40
CA LEU A 224 25.22 8.65 15.46
C LEU A 224 26.28 7.64 15.89
N ARG A 225 27.22 7.36 14.99
CA ARG A 225 28.37 6.50 15.28
C ARG A 225 29.62 7.35 15.48
N PRO A 226 30.35 7.19 16.59
CA PRO A 226 31.59 7.92 16.79
C PRO A 226 32.67 7.39 15.86
N VAL A 227 33.40 8.32 15.25
CA VAL A 227 34.64 8.10 14.50
C VAL A 227 35.69 9.00 15.14
N PHE A 228 36.85 8.44 15.46
CA PHE A 228 37.87 9.16 16.22
C PHE A 228 38.89 9.82 15.30
N ALA A 229 39.24 11.05 15.64
CA ALA A 229 40.34 11.81 15.08
C ALA A 229 41.38 12.00 16.19
N VAL A 230 42.50 11.28 16.09
CA VAL A 230 43.59 11.40 17.07
C VAL A 230 44.25 12.77 16.87
N LYS A 231 44.30 13.57 17.93
CA LYS A 231 44.90 14.91 17.84
C LYS A 231 46.37 14.79 17.45
N LYS A 232 46.82 15.65 16.53
CA LYS A 232 48.19 15.69 16.00
C LYS A 232 48.56 14.47 15.14
N ASP A 233 47.57 13.75 14.66
CA ASP A 233 47.73 12.65 13.71
C ASP A 233 46.94 13.01 12.45
N GLU A 234 47.66 13.58 11.46
CA GLU A 234 47.07 14.13 10.24
C GLU A 234 46.28 13.08 9.44
N GLU A 235 46.76 11.84 9.42
CA GLU A 235 46.07 10.76 8.71
C GLU A 235 44.77 10.34 9.42
N SER A 236 44.78 10.30 10.76
CA SER A 236 43.58 10.04 11.55
C SER A 236 42.52 11.14 11.34
N GLU A 237 42.94 12.40 11.40
CA GLU A 237 42.09 13.56 11.16
C GLU A 237 41.52 13.56 9.73
N LYS A 238 42.36 13.25 8.73
CA LYS A 238 41.96 13.11 7.32
C LYS A 238 40.93 12.00 7.13
N ALA A 239 41.10 10.84 7.76
CA ALA A 239 40.15 9.73 7.64
C ALA A 239 38.78 10.08 8.24
N ALA A 240 38.76 10.73 9.40
CA ALA A 240 37.53 11.20 10.04
C ALA A 240 36.80 12.26 9.20
N ASP A 241 37.53 13.19 8.58
CA ASP A 241 36.96 14.20 7.67
C ASP A 241 36.38 13.56 6.40
N LEU A 242 37.09 12.62 5.78
CA LEU A 242 36.59 11.86 4.63
C LEU A 242 35.27 11.15 4.97
N ALA A 243 35.20 10.49 6.13
CA ALA A 243 33.99 9.81 6.60
C ALA A 243 32.82 10.79 6.86
N TRP A 244 33.07 11.95 7.46
CA TRP A 244 32.07 12.99 7.67
C TRP A 244 31.48 13.51 6.35
N ASN A 245 32.32 13.61 5.32
CA ASN A 245 31.92 14.00 3.96
C ASN A 245 31.35 12.84 3.13
N GLY A 246 31.14 11.66 3.72
CA GLY A 246 30.55 10.49 3.06
C GLY A 246 31.50 9.73 2.10
N ARG A 247 32.80 10.04 2.09
CA ARG A 247 33.84 9.40 1.26
C ARG A 247 34.37 8.14 1.95
N TRP A 248 33.47 7.18 2.18
CA TRP A 248 33.72 5.99 3.01
C TRP A 248 34.80 5.05 2.48
N GLU A 249 34.91 4.90 1.16
CA GLU A 249 35.95 4.05 0.56
C GLU A 249 37.36 4.58 0.84
N GLU A 250 37.54 5.89 0.68
CA GLU A 250 38.83 6.56 0.93
C GLU A 250 39.17 6.58 2.42
N ALA A 251 38.19 6.88 3.29
CA ALA A 251 38.36 6.81 4.74
C ALA A 251 38.79 5.39 5.18
N SER A 252 38.14 4.35 4.62
CA SER A 252 38.47 2.96 4.89
C SER A 252 39.87 2.58 4.43
N ALA A 253 40.35 3.12 3.32
CA ALA A 253 41.71 2.89 2.85
C ALA A 253 42.75 3.44 3.84
N VAL A 254 42.52 4.65 4.37
CA VAL A 254 43.42 5.27 5.36
C VAL A 254 43.44 4.46 6.66
N TRP A 255 42.28 4.11 7.23
CA TRP A 255 42.25 3.28 8.45
C TRP A 255 42.89 1.91 8.25
N ARG A 256 42.69 1.28 7.08
CA ARG A 256 43.28 -0.04 6.78
C ARG A 256 44.81 0.03 6.67
N ALA A 257 45.36 1.07 6.05
CA ALA A 257 46.80 1.28 5.95
C ALA A 257 47.44 1.46 7.34
N ARG A 258 46.70 2.07 8.27
CA ARG A 258 47.15 2.32 9.63
C ARG A 258 47.06 1.11 10.56
N LEU A 259 46.26 0.10 10.26
CA LEU A 259 46.01 -1.05 11.16
C LEU A 259 47.22 -1.74 11.82
N PRO A 260 48.41 -1.86 11.17
CA PRO A 260 49.57 -2.46 11.83
C PRO A 260 50.02 -1.73 13.10
N GLU A 261 49.84 -0.40 13.12
CA GLU A 261 50.17 0.48 14.26
C GLU A 261 48.89 1.08 14.89
N GLY A 262 47.76 0.92 14.21
CA GLY A 262 46.47 1.50 14.50
C GLY A 262 45.77 0.79 15.64
N GLY A 263 45.33 1.57 16.61
CA GLY A 263 44.59 1.05 17.77
C GLY A 263 43.13 0.73 17.46
N TRP A 264 42.35 0.58 18.52
CA TRP A 264 40.90 0.34 18.43
C TRP A 264 40.12 1.43 17.67
N ARG A 265 40.69 2.63 17.52
CA ARG A 265 40.08 3.78 16.83
C ARG A 265 39.98 3.57 15.32
N ASP A 266 41.05 3.09 14.69
CA ASP A 266 41.06 2.78 13.25
C ASP A 266 40.17 1.56 12.96
N GLN A 267 40.21 0.55 13.85
CA GLN A 267 39.28 -0.59 13.79
C GLN A 267 37.81 -0.16 13.91
N LEU A 268 37.50 0.78 14.79
CA LEU A 268 36.16 1.34 14.91
C LEU A 268 35.74 2.09 13.64
N GLY A 269 36.64 2.86 13.03
CA GLY A 269 36.39 3.51 11.75
C GLY A 269 36.03 2.52 10.63
N LEU A 270 36.81 1.43 10.51
CA LEU A 270 36.52 0.35 9.56
C LEU A 270 35.18 -0.34 9.84
N ALA A 271 34.83 -0.54 11.11
CA ALA A 271 33.55 -1.12 11.50
C ALA A 271 32.37 -0.24 11.06
N VAL A 272 32.45 1.08 11.29
CA VAL A 272 31.44 2.04 10.84
C VAL A 272 31.36 2.07 9.31
N ALA A 273 32.49 2.03 8.61
CA ALA A 273 32.49 2.00 7.15
C ALA A 273 31.81 0.74 6.58
N ALA A 274 32.08 -0.44 7.16
CA ALA A 274 31.39 -1.68 6.81
C ALA A 274 29.89 -1.61 7.12
N GLU A 275 29.50 -1.03 8.26
CA GLU A 275 28.09 -0.80 8.64
C GLU A 275 27.37 0.09 7.63
N VAL A 276 28.01 1.18 7.18
CA VAL A 276 27.48 2.07 6.13
C VAL A 276 27.38 1.36 4.78
N GLY A 277 28.37 0.53 4.44
CA GLY A 277 28.36 -0.35 3.29
C GLY A 277 27.33 -1.48 3.36
N ARG A 278 26.63 -1.63 4.50
CA ARG A 278 25.67 -2.72 4.80
C ARG A 278 26.30 -4.12 4.83
N ASP A 279 27.62 -4.20 4.95
CA ASP A 279 28.30 -5.46 5.27
C ASP A 279 28.28 -5.64 6.79
N TYR A 280 27.11 -6.00 7.31
CA TYR A 280 26.88 -6.10 8.75
C TYR A 280 27.67 -7.23 9.40
N ALA A 281 28.08 -8.26 8.64
CA ALA A 281 28.93 -9.33 9.15
C ALA A 281 30.37 -8.81 9.39
N ALA A 282 30.96 -8.14 8.39
CA ALA A 282 32.27 -7.52 8.54
C ALA A 282 32.26 -6.39 9.59
N ALA A 283 31.18 -5.60 9.64
CA ALA A 283 30.99 -4.57 10.65
C ALA A 283 31.02 -5.15 12.07
N GLU A 284 30.24 -6.19 12.35
CA GLU A 284 30.20 -6.82 13.67
C GLU A 284 31.57 -7.36 14.10
N GLU A 285 32.28 -8.02 13.19
CA GLU A 285 33.62 -8.55 13.46
C GLU A 285 34.61 -7.42 13.79
N ALA A 286 34.59 -6.33 13.01
CA ALA A 286 35.41 -5.16 13.25
C ALA A 286 35.04 -4.42 14.56
N TYR A 287 33.76 -4.31 14.89
CA TYR A 287 33.31 -3.75 16.17
C TYR A 287 33.78 -4.58 17.36
N ARG A 288 33.73 -5.91 17.27
CA ARG A 288 34.23 -6.80 18.33
C ARG A 288 35.74 -6.65 18.53
N ARG A 289 36.50 -6.58 17.43
CA ARG A 289 37.94 -6.28 17.49
C ARG A 289 38.21 -4.92 18.14
N ALA A 290 37.50 -3.88 17.72
CA ALA A 290 37.64 -2.55 18.31
C ALA A 290 37.29 -2.54 19.81
N GLN A 291 36.20 -3.21 20.22
CA GLN A 291 35.81 -3.29 21.63
C GLN A 291 36.86 -4.02 22.48
N ALA A 292 37.41 -5.12 21.98
CA ALA A 292 38.46 -5.87 22.67
C ALA A 292 39.75 -5.03 22.84
N LEU A 293 40.18 -4.34 21.77
CA LEU A 293 41.35 -3.47 21.80
C LEU A 293 41.14 -2.19 22.63
N ALA A 294 39.88 -1.78 22.83
CA ALA A 294 39.52 -0.62 23.63
C ALA A 294 39.45 -0.91 25.14
N ALA A 295 39.66 -2.17 25.57
CA ALA A 295 39.54 -2.57 26.96
C ALA A 295 40.47 -1.72 27.86
N GLY A 296 39.87 -0.95 28.78
CA GLY A 296 40.59 -0.06 29.70
C GLY A 296 40.84 1.37 29.19
N ASP A 297 40.58 1.68 27.92
CA ASP A 297 40.70 3.06 27.39
C ASP A 297 39.46 3.90 27.75
N LYS A 298 39.65 4.94 28.56
CA LYS A 298 38.57 5.87 28.96
C LYS A 298 37.94 6.60 27.77
N ALA A 299 38.68 6.78 26.67
CA ALA A 299 38.17 7.42 25.45
C ALA A 299 37.11 6.57 24.73
N ALA A 300 37.02 5.27 25.02
CA ALA A 300 35.99 4.38 24.47
C ALA A 300 34.64 4.46 25.22
N LYS A 301 34.58 5.10 26.39
CA LYS A 301 33.37 5.22 27.21
C LYS A 301 32.14 5.81 26.46
N PRO A 302 32.27 6.77 25.53
CA PRO A 302 31.13 7.29 24.77
C PRO A 302 30.57 6.31 23.73
N VAL A 303 31.30 5.25 23.36
CA VAL A 303 30.86 4.29 22.34
C VAL A 303 29.76 3.41 22.91
N ARG A 304 28.58 3.45 22.29
CA ARG A 304 27.40 2.69 22.72
C ARG A 304 27.42 1.28 22.14
N TRP A 305 28.34 0.44 22.60
CA TRP A 305 28.55 -0.92 22.07
C TRP A 305 27.27 -1.77 22.04
N GLU A 306 26.47 -1.78 23.10
CA GLU A 306 25.21 -2.53 23.16
C GLU A 306 24.19 -2.06 22.12
N GLU A 307 24.11 -0.76 21.87
CA GLU A 307 23.22 -0.20 20.85
C GLU A 307 23.66 -0.62 19.45
N ILE A 308 24.98 -0.57 19.18
CA ILE A 308 25.58 -0.99 17.91
C ILE A 308 25.26 -2.46 17.63
N TYR A 309 25.56 -3.37 18.56
CA TYR A 309 25.33 -4.79 18.33
C TYR A 309 23.85 -5.13 18.16
N ARG A 310 22.97 -4.49 18.92
CA ARG A 310 21.52 -4.65 18.76
C ARG A 310 21.03 -4.15 17.39
N ASP A 311 21.57 -3.04 16.90
CA ASP A 311 21.21 -2.51 15.59
C ASP A 311 21.75 -3.42 14.46
N LEU A 312 22.97 -3.95 14.59
CA LEU A 312 23.57 -4.91 13.64
C LEU A 312 22.82 -6.23 13.60
N GLU A 313 22.50 -6.81 14.76
CA GLU A 313 21.70 -8.04 14.87
C GLU A 313 20.35 -7.88 14.15
N ARG A 314 19.67 -6.75 14.39
CA ARG A 314 18.39 -6.43 13.73
C ARG A 314 18.54 -6.28 12.22
N ALA A 315 19.62 -5.65 11.76
CA ALA A 315 19.87 -5.42 10.34
C ALA A 315 20.27 -6.71 9.60
N ARG A 316 21.07 -7.58 10.23
CA ARG A 316 21.46 -8.90 9.70
C ARG A 316 20.29 -9.86 9.60
N ALA A 317 19.38 -9.80 10.55
CA ALA A 317 18.22 -10.67 10.58
C ALA A 317 17.06 -10.14 9.71
N LEU A 318 17.30 -9.17 8.81
CA LEU A 318 16.39 -8.89 7.70
C LEU A 318 16.38 -10.09 6.75
N PRO A 319 15.21 -10.55 6.31
CA PRO A 319 15.11 -11.69 5.41
C PRO A 319 15.75 -11.32 4.07
N GLU A 320 16.36 -12.29 3.40
CA GLU A 320 16.72 -12.12 1.99
C GLU A 320 15.45 -11.81 1.17
N GLU A 321 15.58 -10.93 0.19
CA GLU A 321 14.46 -10.58 -0.68
C GLU A 321 14.09 -11.81 -1.51
N ARG A 322 12.99 -12.46 -1.14
CA ARG A 322 12.42 -13.53 -1.95
C ARG A 322 11.82 -12.91 -3.21
N LYS A 323 12.18 -13.44 -4.37
CA LYS A 323 11.59 -13.01 -5.63
C LYS A 323 10.09 -13.34 -5.62
N CYS A 324 9.27 -12.34 -5.96
CA CYS A 324 7.85 -12.55 -6.19
C CYS A 324 7.64 -13.51 -7.35
N ASP A 325 6.78 -14.51 -7.16
CA ASP A 325 6.31 -15.37 -8.24
C ASP A 325 5.18 -14.65 -8.99
N PHE A 326 5.43 -14.33 -10.26
CA PHE A 326 4.45 -13.67 -11.13
C PHE A 326 3.84 -14.63 -12.16
N SER A 327 4.12 -15.94 -12.08
CA SER A 327 3.64 -16.94 -13.04
C SER A 327 2.11 -16.92 -13.18
N TRP A 328 1.37 -16.68 -12.08
CA TRP A 328 -0.09 -16.49 -12.10
C TRP A 328 -0.57 -15.42 -13.11
N PHE A 329 0.21 -14.34 -13.28
CA PHE A 329 -0.13 -13.21 -14.15
C PHE A 329 0.35 -13.41 -15.58
N GLU A 330 1.34 -14.29 -15.80
CA GLU A 330 1.91 -14.60 -17.11
C GLU A 330 1.03 -15.56 -17.92
N VAL A 331 0.15 -16.33 -17.25
CA VAL A 331 -0.84 -17.18 -17.91
C VAL A 331 -1.73 -16.35 -18.83
N LYS A 332 -1.66 -16.65 -20.12
CA LYS A 332 -2.51 -16.01 -21.14
C LYS A 332 -3.98 -16.26 -20.83
N THR A 333 -4.70 -15.18 -20.58
CA THR A 333 -6.08 -15.16 -20.09
C THR A 333 -6.98 -14.53 -21.15
N ALA A 334 -8.10 -15.16 -21.47
CA ALA A 334 -9.11 -14.59 -22.37
C ALA A 334 -10.33 -14.12 -21.57
N LEU A 335 -10.72 -12.85 -21.74
CA LEU A 335 -11.98 -12.31 -21.23
C LEU A 335 -13.05 -12.50 -22.30
N LEU A 336 -13.99 -13.40 -22.04
CA LEU A 336 -15.00 -13.79 -23.00
C LEU A 336 -16.12 -12.74 -23.12
N PRO A 337 -16.89 -12.73 -24.22
CA PRO A 337 -18.13 -11.95 -24.32
C PRO A 337 -19.04 -12.22 -23.11
N PHE A 338 -19.59 -11.16 -22.53
CA PHE A 338 -20.48 -11.29 -21.38
C PHE A 338 -21.85 -11.75 -21.85
N SER A 339 -22.48 -12.66 -21.10
CA SER A 339 -23.91 -12.93 -21.28
C SER A 339 -24.71 -11.72 -20.79
N ASP A 340 -25.81 -11.45 -21.50
CA ASP A 340 -26.67 -10.30 -21.27
C ASP A 340 -28.09 -10.77 -20.98
N ASP A 341 -28.51 -10.66 -19.72
CA ASP A 341 -29.90 -10.86 -19.29
C ASP A 341 -30.63 -9.50 -19.09
N THR A 342 -30.05 -8.42 -19.61
CA THR A 342 -30.56 -7.06 -19.43
C THR A 342 -31.33 -6.53 -20.64
N THR A 343 -31.92 -5.35 -20.48
CA THR A 343 -32.55 -4.61 -21.59
C THR A 343 -31.55 -3.68 -22.31
N SER A 344 -30.27 -3.68 -21.92
CA SER A 344 -29.27 -2.74 -22.39
C SER A 344 -28.33 -3.34 -23.44
N ILE A 345 -28.49 -2.91 -24.69
CA ILE A 345 -27.65 -3.37 -25.81
C ILE A 345 -26.15 -3.07 -25.59
N ASP A 346 -25.82 -1.90 -25.03
CA ASP A 346 -24.43 -1.43 -24.90
C ASP A 346 -23.78 -1.73 -23.53
N GLY A 347 -24.59 -2.10 -22.53
CA GLY A 347 -24.15 -2.27 -21.14
C GLY A 347 -23.07 -3.34 -20.97
N PRO A 348 -23.31 -4.58 -21.41
CA PRO A 348 -22.35 -5.68 -21.30
C PRO A 348 -21.04 -5.41 -22.03
N VAL A 349 -21.10 -4.79 -23.21
CA VAL A 349 -19.92 -4.42 -24.00
C VAL A 349 -19.05 -3.42 -23.24
N LEU A 350 -19.67 -2.38 -22.66
CA LEU A 350 -18.95 -1.40 -21.85
C LEU A 350 -18.35 -2.03 -20.59
N ALA A 351 -19.13 -2.84 -19.85
CA ALA A 351 -18.67 -3.52 -18.65
C ALA A 351 -17.47 -4.43 -18.96
N ARG A 352 -17.53 -5.22 -20.04
CA ARG A 352 -16.42 -6.07 -20.48
C ARG A 352 -15.16 -5.27 -20.80
N GLN A 353 -15.28 -4.14 -21.51
CA GLN A 353 -14.14 -3.26 -21.81
C GLN A 353 -13.49 -2.69 -20.54
N LEU A 354 -14.31 -2.31 -19.56
CA LEU A 354 -13.83 -1.78 -18.29
C LEU A 354 -13.17 -2.87 -17.44
N VAL A 355 -13.74 -4.08 -17.36
CA VAL A 355 -13.11 -5.23 -16.69
C VAL A 355 -11.79 -5.60 -17.35
N PHE A 356 -11.73 -5.62 -18.69
CA PHE A 356 -10.49 -5.85 -19.43
C PHE A 356 -9.41 -4.84 -19.04
N ALA A 357 -9.76 -3.55 -18.97
CA ALA A 357 -8.82 -2.51 -18.57
C ALA A 357 -8.31 -2.70 -17.13
N GLN A 358 -9.21 -3.06 -16.20
CA GLN A 358 -8.87 -3.31 -14.80
C GLN A 358 -7.96 -4.55 -14.65
N LEU A 359 -8.26 -5.66 -15.32
CA LEU A 359 -7.43 -6.86 -15.31
C LEU A 359 -6.05 -6.61 -15.95
N LYS A 360 -6.00 -5.83 -17.04
CA LYS A 360 -4.73 -5.44 -17.67
C LYS A 360 -3.88 -4.60 -16.71
N GLU A 361 -4.50 -3.64 -16.02
CA GLU A 361 -3.82 -2.83 -15.01
C GLU A 361 -3.37 -3.67 -13.80
N ALA A 362 -4.15 -4.68 -13.41
CA ALA A 362 -3.80 -5.68 -12.41
C ALA A 362 -2.65 -6.62 -12.84
N GLY A 363 -2.17 -6.50 -14.08
CA GLY A 363 -0.96 -7.16 -14.57
C GLY A 363 -1.19 -8.46 -15.33
N TYR A 364 -2.44 -8.84 -15.60
CA TYR A 364 -2.76 -10.07 -16.34
C TYR A 364 -2.30 -9.99 -17.80
N SER A 365 -1.78 -11.12 -18.29
CA SER A 365 -1.53 -11.36 -19.71
C SER A 365 -2.85 -11.63 -20.43
N LEU A 366 -3.51 -10.60 -20.96
CA LEU A 366 -4.82 -10.72 -21.60
C LEU A 366 -4.72 -10.87 -23.13
N LEU A 367 -5.51 -11.77 -23.70
CA LEU A 367 -5.81 -11.80 -25.13
C LEU A 367 -6.65 -10.57 -25.52
N PRO A 368 -6.32 -9.80 -26.57
CA PRO A 368 -7.14 -8.67 -27.01
C PRO A 368 -8.60 -9.05 -27.22
N LEU A 369 -9.52 -8.12 -26.91
CA LEU A 369 -10.96 -8.39 -26.99
C LEU A 369 -11.39 -8.69 -28.43
N GLU A 370 -10.90 -7.90 -29.39
CA GLU A 370 -11.23 -8.04 -30.80
C GLU A 370 -10.73 -9.38 -31.37
N GLU A 371 -9.53 -9.80 -30.96
CA GLU A 371 -8.96 -11.10 -31.34
C GLU A 371 -9.74 -12.26 -30.71
N THR A 372 -10.17 -12.11 -29.44
CA THR A 372 -11.03 -13.08 -28.75
C THR A 372 -12.33 -13.26 -29.53
N ASP A 373 -12.98 -12.16 -29.88
CA ASP A 373 -14.28 -12.16 -30.56
C ASP A 373 -14.17 -12.72 -31.99
N GLU A 374 -13.11 -12.39 -32.72
CA GLU A 374 -12.87 -12.93 -34.06
C GLU A 374 -12.68 -14.45 -34.03
N ARG A 375 -11.87 -14.96 -33.10
CA ARG A 375 -11.61 -16.41 -32.96
C ARG A 375 -12.88 -17.17 -32.58
N LEU A 376 -13.69 -16.63 -31.67
CA LEU A 376 -14.98 -17.21 -31.27
C LEU A 376 -15.99 -17.20 -32.43
N ARG A 377 -16.07 -16.09 -33.17
CA ARG A 377 -16.99 -15.95 -34.30
C ARG A 377 -16.71 -16.95 -35.42
N ARG A 378 -15.44 -17.24 -35.70
CA ARG A 378 -15.03 -18.29 -36.66
C ARG A 378 -15.52 -19.70 -36.25
N ARG A 379 -15.88 -19.90 -34.98
CA ARG A 379 -16.44 -21.14 -34.44
C ARG A 379 -17.95 -21.08 -34.23
N GLY A 380 -18.61 -20.01 -34.66
CA GLY A 380 -20.06 -19.83 -34.53
C GLY A 380 -20.53 -19.17 -33.23
N PHE A 381 -19.62 -18.66 -32.41
CA PHE A 381 -19.95 -17.96 -31.16
C PHE A 381 -19.83 -16.45 -31.35
N GLY A 382 -20.97 -15.76 -31.42
CA GLY A 382 -21.05 -14.30 -31.57
C GLY A 382 -21.46 -13.58 -30.28
N ASP A 383 -22.08 -14.29 -29.35
CA ASP A 383 -22.63 -13.73 -28.11
C ASP A 383 -22.23 -14.54 -26.87
N GLY A 384 -22.19 -13.88 -25.71
CA GLY A 384 -21.82 -14.50 -24.43
C GLY A 384 -22.78 -15.61 -23.99
N GLY A 385 -24.08 -15.47 -24.28
CA GLY A 385 -25.09 -16.49 -23.95
C GLY A 385 -24.88 -17.81 -24.71
N GLN A 386 -24.18 -17.78 -25.84
CA GLN A 386 -23.91 -18.98 -26.64
C GLN A 386 -22.74 -19.81 -26.09
N LEU A 387 -21.88 -19.24 -25.25
CA LEU A 387 -20.65 -19.88 -24.80
C LEU A 387 -20.89 -21.15 -23.96
N GLY A 388 -22.06 -21.25 -23.32
CA GLY A 388 -22.46 -22.45 -22.57
C GLY A 388 -22.64 -23.71 -23.44
N ALA A 389 -22.72 -23.56 -24.77
CA ALA A 389 -22.81 -24.70 -25.69
C ALA A 389 -21.45 -25.38 -25.97
N ALA A 390 -20.33 -24.80 -25.54
CA ALA A 390 -19.00 -25.37 -25.66
C ALA A 390 -18.39 -25.67 -24.29
N ARG A 391 -17.53 -26.68 -24.22
CA ARG A 391 -16.76 -26.95 -23.00
C ARG A 391 -15.66 -25.90 -22.82
N PRO A 392 -15.37 -25.45 -21.59
CA PRO A 392 -14.30 -24.48 -21.33
C PRO A 392 -12.92 -24.90 -21.91
N GLU A 393 -12.60 -26.19 -21.90
CA GLU A 393 -11.36 -26.73 -22.46
C GLU A 393 -11.25 -26.45 -23.97
N ASP A 394 -12.36 -26.61 -24.70
CA ASP A 394 -12.42 -26.39 -26.14
C ASP A 394 -12.28 -24.88 -26.44
N LEU A 395 -12.99 -24.03 -25.69
CA LEU A 395 -12.88 -22.57 -25.79
C LEU A 395 -11.45 -22.09 -25.53
N ALA A 396 -10.80 -22.60 -24.48
CA ALA A 396 -9.43 -22.28 -24.12
C ALA A 396 -8.44 -22.70 -25.21
N SER A 397 -8.62 -23.90 -25.78
CA SER A 397 -7.84 -24.41 -26.90
C SER A 397 -7.97 -23.51 -28.13
N TRP A 398 -9.20 -23.13 -28.52
CA TRP A 398 -9.43 -22.26 -29.70
C TRP A 398 -8.81 -20.87 -29.54
N LEU A 399 -8.83 -20.35 -28.32
CA LEU A 399 -8.26 -19.05 -27.98
C LEU A 399 -6.75 -19.09 -27.73
N GLY A 400 -6.18 -20.28 -27.52
CA GLY A 400 -4.81 -20.46 -27.07
C GLY A 400 -4.58 -19.77 -25.73
N ALA A 401 -5.55 -19.88 -24.82
CA ALA A 401 -5.53 -19.28 -23.48
C ALA A 401 -5.43 -20.39 -22.42
N GLY A 402 -4.65 -20.15 -21.38
CA GLY A 402 -4.56 -21.05 -20.21
C GLY A 402 -5.61 -20.73 -19.14
N ARG A 403 -6.35 -19.62 -19.29
CA ARG A 403 -7.39 -19.18 -18.37
C ARG A 403 -8.51 -18.49 -19.12
N LEU A 404 -9.74 -18.74 -18.70
CA LEU A 404 -10.94 -18.09 -19.22
C LEU A 404 -11.63 -17.30 -18.12
N VAL A 405 -12.08 -16.09 -18.45
CA VAL A 405 -12.93 -15.29 -17.58
C VAL A 405 -14.29 -15.12 -18.27
N PHE A 406 -15.31 -15.72 -17.67
CA PHE A 406 -16.71 -15.55 -18.04
C PHE A 406 -17.30 -14.41 -17.22
N GLY A 407 -18.18 -13.63 -17.83
CA GLY A 407 -18.95 -12.59 -17.15
C GLY A 407 -20.41 -12.67 -17.57
N GLU A 408 -21.29 -12.31 -16.66
CA GLU A 408 -22.73 -12.16 -16.89
C GLU A 408 -23.17 -10.81 -16.32
N ILE A 409 -24.07 -10.11 -17.02
CA ILE A 409 -24.73 -8.92 -16.50
C ILE A 409 -26.22 -9.25 -16.35
N THR A 410 -26.72 -9.21 -15.12
CA THR A 410 -28.10 -9.55 -14.79
C THR A 410 -28.99 -8.30 -14.71
N ASP A 411 -28.40 -7.16 -14.32
CA ASP A 411 -29.11 -5.88 -14.28
C ASP A 411 -28.20 -4.77 -14.84
N TYR A 412 -28.73 -3.98 -15.77
CA TYR A 412 -28.09 -2.76 -16.27
C TYR A 412 -29.17 -1.74 -16.61
N GLY A 413 -29.53 -0.90 -15.64
CA GLY A 413 -30.72 -0.07 -15.79
C GLY A 413 -30.84 1.11 -14.85
N GLU A 414 -31.68 2.05 -15.26
CA GLU A 414 -32.13 3.19 -14.47
C GLU A 414 -33.65 3.08 -14.27
N ILE A 415 -34.08 2.93 -13.01
CA ILE A 415 -35.50 2.91 -12.64
C ILE A 415 -35.87 4.30 -12.12
N MET A 416 -36.70 5.01 -12.88
CA MET A 416 -37.28 6.29 -12.50
C MET A 416 -38.70 6.06 -11.95
N ALA A 417 -38.90 6.29 -10.64
CA ALA A 417 -40.20 6.20 -9.98
C ALA A 417 -40.50 7.51 -9.22
N GLY A 418 -41.06 8.50 -9.92
CA GLY A 418 -41.40 9.81 -9.34
C GLY A 418 -40.14 10.59 -8.90
N VAL A 419 -40.02 10.87 -7.59
CA VAL A 419 -38.84 11.53 -7.00
C VAL A 419 -37.65 10.58 -6.79
N TYR A 420 -37.82 9.31 -7.15
CA TYR A 420 -36.82 8.27 -6.95
C TYR A 420 -36.16 7.91 -8.28
N ASN A 421 -34.83 7.96 -8.30
CA ASN A 421 -34.01 7.53 -9.43
C ASN A 421 -33.02 6.49 -8.92
N ARG A 422 -33.11 5.25 -9.41
CA ARG A 422 -32.21 4.15 -9.04
C ARG A 422 -31.41 3.71 -10.25
N ARG A 423 -30.10 3.79 -10.14
CA ARG A 423 -29.13 3.38 -11.14
C ARG A 423 -28.43 2.11 -10.66
N MET A 424 -28.41 1.07 -11.48
CA MET A 424 -27.81 -0.21 -11.07
C MET A 424 -27.05 -0.91 -12.18
N VAL A 425 -25.98 -1.59 -11.76
CA VAL A 425 -25.26 -2.60 -12.53
C VAL A 425 -25.04 -3.80 -11.62
N LYS A 426 -25.53 -4.97 -12.00
CA LYS A 426 -25.30 -6.24 -11.30
C LYS A 426 -24.87 -7.32 -12.27
N GLY A 427 -24.08 -8.25 -11.77
CA GLY A 427 -23.57 -9.34 -12.57
C GLY A 427 -22.69 -10.29 -11.78
N GLY A 428 -22.21 -11.30 -12.48
CA GLY A 428 -21.37 -12.35 -11.94
C GLY A 428 -20.17 -12.60 -12.84
N PHE A 429 -19.16 -13.23 -12.26
CA PHE A 429 -17.98 -13.65 -12.98
C PHE A 429 -17.59 -15.04 -12.56
N ARG A 430 -17.07 -15.79 -13.53
CA ARG A 430 -16.46 -17.08 -13.28
C ARG A 430 -15.09 -17.16 -13.92
N VAL A 431 -14.13 -17.73 -13.21
CA VAL A 431 -12.77 -17.95 -13.70
C VAL A 431 -12.51 -19.44 -13.77
N TRP A 432 -12.20 -19.89 -14.97
CA TRP A 432 -11.84 -21.27 -15.26
C TRP A 432 -10.36 -21.38 -15.62
N ALA A 433 -9.71 -22.41 -15.11
CA ALA A 433 -8.36 -22.81 -15.47
C ALA A 433 -8.26 -24.36 -15.45
N PRO A 434 -7.43 -24.98 -16.30
CA PRO A 434 -7.31 -26.44 -16.36
C PRO A 434 -6.90 -27.06 -15.03
N GLY A 435 -7.65 -28.05 -14.57
CA GLY A 435 -7.34 -28.78 -13.33
C GLY A 435 -7.58 -28.00 -12.04
N GLU A 436 -8.14 -26.79 -12.12
CA GLU A 436 -8.46 -25.96 -10.96
C GLU A 436 -9.96 -25.93 -10.69
N LYS A 437 -10.34 -25.74 -9.43
CA LYS A 437 -11.73 -25.45 -9.06
C LYS A 437 -12.12 -24.10 -9.66
N GLU A 438 -13.25 -24.07 -10.35
CA GLU A 438 -13.82 -22.84 -10.88
C GLU A 438 -14.15 -21.85 -9.75
N LEU A 439 -13.74 -20.60 -9.94
CA LEU A 439 -13.97 -19.53 -9.00
C LEU A 439 -15.17 -18.72 -9.48
N SER A 440 -16.08 -18.37 -8.57
CA SER A 440 -17.28 -17.60 -8.91
C SER A 440 -17.50 -16.49 -7.90
N PHE A 441 -17.84 -15.29 -8.38
CA PHE A 441 -18.12 -14.13 -7.56
C PHE A 441 -19.19 -13.24 -8.21
N GLY A 442 -20.07 -12.69 -7.38
CA GLY A 442 -21.12 -11.76 -7.79
C GLY A 442 -20.79 -10.33 -7.35
N GLU A 443 -21.18 -9.36 -8.17
CA GLU A 443 -21.02 -7.94 -7.86
C GLU A 443 -22.31 -7.18 -8.15
N SER A 444 -22.59 -6.19 -7.30
CA SER A 444 -23.81 -5.39 -7.32
C SER A 444 -23.46 -3.96 -6.94
N VAL A 445 -23.76 -3.03 -7.84
CA VAL A 445 -23.59 -1.59 -7.64
C VAL A 445 -24.95 -0.93 -7.82
N VAL A 446 -25.48 -0.37 -6.74
CA VAL A 446 -26.79 0.31 -6.72
C VAL A 446 -26.61 1.73 -6.17
N ARG A 447 -27.12 2.72 -6.91
CA ARG A 447 -27.06 4.14 -6.54
C ARG A 447 -28.43 4.79 -6.65
N VAL A 448 -28.74 5.68 -5.70
CA VAL A 448 -30.02 6.42 -5.64
C VAL A 448 -29.83 7.93 -5.93
N LYS A 449 -28.60 8.44 -5.84
CA LYS A 449 -28.19 9.79 -6.25
C LYS A 449 -26.71 9.77 -6.64
N THR A 450 -26.33 10.38 -7.76
CA THR A 450 -24.93 10.47 -8.21
C THR A 450 -24.32 11.80 -7.75
N PRO A 451 -23.32 11.81 -6.86
CA PRO A 451 -22.60 13.03 -6.51
C PRO A 451 -21.84 13.58 -7.73
N LYS A 452 -21.88 14.90 -7.94
CA LYS A 452 -21.26 15.57 -9.10
C LYS A 452 -19.71 15.50 -9.11
N SER A 453 -19.08 15.25 -7.97
CA SER A 453 -17.64 15.26 -7.72
C SER A 453 -16.91 13.95 -8.11
N LEU A 454 -17.62 12.82 -8.12
CA LEU A 454 -17.01 11.47 -8.17
C LEU A 454 -16.58 11.01 -9.57
N LEU A 455 -17.03 11.69 -10.62
CA LEU A 455 -16.57 11.45 -12.00
C LEU A 455 -15.06 11.78 -12.17
N GLY A 456 -14.51 12.67 -11.35
CA GLY A 456 -13.10 13.04 -11.39
C GLY A 456 -12.15 11.93 -10.90
N GLY A 457 -12.55 11.15 -9.89
CA GLY A 457 -11.70 10.10 -9.31
C GLY A 457 -11.55 8.86 -10.19
N LEU A 458 -12.59 8.51 -10.96
CA LEU A 458 -12.57 7.38 -11.90
C LEU A 458 -11.73 7.66 -13.16
N ALA A 459 -11.64 8.93 -13.57
CA ALA A 459 -10.86 9.35 -14.73
C ALA A 459 -9.34 9.21 -14.54
N GLY A 460 -8.84 9.27 -13.29
CA GLY A 460 -7.42 9.09 -12.99
C GLY A 460 -6.92 7.65 -13.10
N GLN A 461 -7.83 6.67 -13.05
CA GLN A 461 -7.51 5.23 -13.07
C GLN A 461 -7.77 4.58 -14.44
N LEU A 462 -8.59 5.19 -15.30
CA LEU A 462 -8.87 4.68 -16.63
C LEU A 462 -7.93 5.28 -17.68
N ALA A 463 -7.56 4.49 -18.69
CA ALA A 463 -6.79 5.00 -19.82
C ALA A 463 -7.54 6.17 -20.50
N LYS A 464 -6.82 7.22 -20.89
CA LYS A 464 -7.39 8.47 -21.46
C LYS A 464 -8.44 8.23 -22.56
N GLY A 465 -8.20 7.26 -23.45
CA GLY A 465 -9.14 6.92 -24.54
C GLY A 465 -10.38 6.10 -24.14
N LEU A 466 -10.41 5.52 -22.93
CA LEU A 466 -11.63 4.93 -22.35
C LEU A 466 -12.46 6.00 -21.64
N VAL A 467 -11.82 6.96 -20.96
CA VAL A 467 -12.52 8.07 -20.28
C VAL A 467 -13.41 8.85 -21.24
N GLU A 468 -12.91 9.15 -22.45
CA GLU A 468 -13.67 9.87 -23.47
C GLU A 468 -14.89 9.07 -23.98
N ARG A 469 -14.75 7.74 -24.12
CA ARG A 469 -15.85 6.84 -24.52
C ARG A 469 -16.90 6.62 -23.42
N VAL A 470 -16.50 6.75 -22.16
CA VAL A 470 -17.34 6.53 -20.97
C VAL A 470 -18.13 7.79 -20.60
N ARG A 471 -17.58 8.98 -20.85
CA ARG A 471 -18.11 10.27 -20.37
C ARG A 471 -19.56 10.57 -20.75
N ASN A 472 -20.06 10.01 -21.85
CA ASN A 472 -21.41 10.24 -22.35
C ASN A 472 -22.31 8.99 -22.30
N LYS A 473 -21.85 7.86 -21.75
CA LYS A 473 -22.65 6.65 -21.67
C LYS A 473 -23.50 6.62 -20.39
N PRO A 474 -24.77 6.18 -20.46
CA PRO A 474 -25.56 5.94 -19.26
C PRO A 474 -24.91 4.84 -18.42
N LEU A 475 -25.00 4.97 -17.10
CA LEU A 475 -24.45 4.04 -16.10
C LEU A 475 -22.93 3.82 -16.15
N ALA A 476 -22.17 4.63 -16.88
CA ALA A 476 -20.75 4.39 -17.11
C ALA A 476 -19.91 4.48 -15.81
N TYR A 477 -20.34 5.31 -14.86
CA TYR A 477 -19.74 5.37 -13.52
C TYR A 477 -20.00 4.07 -12.75
N GLU A 478 -21.26 3.63 -12.70
CA GLU A 478 -21.68 2.41 -12.03
C GLU A 478 -20.99 1.17 -12.62
N ALA A 479 -20.89 1.11 -13.95
CA ALA A 479 -20.15 0.08 -14.68
C ALA A 479 -18.65 0.11 -14.35
N GLY A 480 -18.06 1.30 -14.19
CA GLY A 480 -16.68 1.48 -13.75
C GLY A 480 -16.42 0.94 -12.34
N VAL A 481 -17.31 1.25 -11.39
CA VAL A 481 -17.25 0.73 -10.03
C VAL A 481 -17.43 -0.79 -10.02
N PHE A 482 -18.43 -1.30 -10.75
CA PHE A 482 -18.69 -2.74 -10.91
C PHE A 482 -17.46 -3.46 -11.45
N SER A 483 -16.87 -2.93 -12.51
CA SER A 483 -15.70 -3.55 -13.16
C SER A 483 -14.47 -3.57 -12.26
N ARG A 484 -14.23 -2.49 -11.51
CA ARG A 484 -13.16 -2.45 -10.50
C ARG A 484 -13.42 -3.48 -9.41
N GLN A 485 -14.63 -3.48 -8.85
CA GLN A 485 -15.04 -4.41 -7.80
C GLN A 485 -14.92 -5.87 -8.24
N ALA A 486 -15.27 -6.18 -9.49
CA ALA A 486 -15.10 -7.51 -10.07
C ALA A 486 -13.64 -7.93 -10.16
N ALA A 487 -12.78 -7.05 -10.72
CA ALA A 487 -11.35 -7.32 -10.85
C ALA A 487 -10.65 -7.44 -9.49
N GLU A 488 -11.10 -6.70 -8.49
CA GLU A 488 -10.56 -6.72 -7.12
C GLU A 488 -10.70 -8.08 -6.42
N ASN A 489 -11.65 -8.95 -6.83
CA ASN A 489 -11.76 -10.30 -6.26
C ASN A 489 -10.61 -11.23 -6.67
N LEU A 490 -9.93 -10.90 -7.76
CA LEU A 490 -8.79 -11.65 -8.26
C LEU A 490 -7.48 -11.01 -7.78
N PRO A 491 -6.39 -11.79 -7.61
CA PRO A 491 -5.10 -11.22 -7.31
C PRO A 491 -4.68 -10.19 -8.36
N ALA A 492 -4.14 -9.07 -7.93
CA ALA A 492 -3.53 -8.05 -8.76
C ALA A 492 -2.05 -7.91 -8.40
N ALA A 493 -1.18 -7.81 -9.41
CA ALA A 493 0.25 -7.65 -9.21
C ALA A 493 0.55 -6.29 -8.55
N ALA A 494 1.37 -6.30 -7.51
CA ALA A 494 1.86 -5.08 -6.87
C ALA A 494 3.09 -4.56 -7.63
N LYS A 495 2.85 -3.78 -8.70
CA LYS A 495 3.91 -3.21 -9.56
C LYS A 495 4.47 -1.88 -9.04
#